data_AF-A0AAY3ZVK0-F1
#
_entry.id   AF-A0AAY3ZVK0-F1
#
_cell.length_a   1.000
_cell.length_b   1.000
_cell.length_c   1.000
_cell.angle_alpha   90.00
_cell.angle_beta   90.00
_cell.angle_gamma   90.00
#
_symmetry.space_group_name_H-M   'P 1'
#
loop_
_entity.id
_entity.type
_entity.pdbx_description
1 polymer ?
#
loop_
_entity_poly.entity_id
_entity_poly.type
_entity_poly.pdbx_seq_one_letter_code
_entity_poly.pdbx_strand_id
1 'polypeptide(L)'
;MCAEVKEARCRLCSFLSFVARRAVVVKRPPRFTMDGDALLDFANFSTLFVCMVLKFPQIFVVMRAKSARGVSLNSLLLELAGFIVFVSYQMYYDYPPPTYLEYPILIAQDVILLLLILHYDGNMKHALVYAVVFVGGWKLITVQKWVIDLAMSLCTFISAGSKFAQLQCLWRSKDSGQVSTLTWAMASYTCLARIFTTLMTTKDSQVLFRFVVMTVLNLWVTATVVFYKPSGKKKE
;
A
#
# COMPACT_ATOMS: atom_id res chain seq x y z
N MET A 1 -25.77 9.87 -13.49
CA MET A 1 -25.22 9.99 -12.12
C MET A 1 -25.13 8.63 -11.40
N CYS A 2 -26.23 7.89 -11.20
CA CYS A 2 -26.19 6.58 -10.52
C CYS A 2 -25.55 5.45 -11.38
N ALA A 3 -25.71 5.51 -12.71
CA ALA A 3 -25.20 4.49 -13.63
C ALA A 3 -23.66 4.43 -13.69
N GLU A 4 -22.97 5.57 -13.85
CA GLU A 4 -21.51 5.61 -13.94
C GLU A 4 -20.82 5.13 -12.66
N VAL A 5 -21.37 5.50 -11.49
CA VAL A 5 -20.87 5.03 -10.19
C VAL A 5 -21.10 3.52 -10.03
N LYS A 6 -22.24 3.01 -10.49
CA LYS A 6 -22.55 1.57 -10.46
C LYS A 6 -21.63 0.79 -11.40
N GLU A 7 -21.31 1.34 -12.57
CA GLU A 7 -20.40 0.72 -13.54
C GLU A 7 -18.94 0.74 -13.07
N ALA A 8 -18.46 1.87 -12.54
CA ALA A 8 -17.12 1.96 -11.94
C ALA A 8 -16.96 0.97 -10.79
N ARG A 9 -17.96 0.86 -9.90
CA ARG A 9 -18.01 -0.18 -8.86
C ARG A 9 -17.98 -1.58 -9.45
N CYS A 10 -18.70 -1.85 -10.52
CA CYS A 10 -18.76 -3.18 -11.14
C CYS A 10 -17.40 -3.63 -11.69
N ARG A 11 -16.71 -2.77 -12.45
CA ARG A 11 -15.39 -3.07 -13.04
C ARG A 11 -14.33 -3.30 -11.95
N LEU A 12 -14.38 -2.50 -10.91
CA LEU A 12 -13.42 -2.58 -9.80
C LEU A 12 -13.72 -3.76 -8.85
N CYS A 13 -14.99 -4.08 -8.62
CA CYS A 13 -15.38 -5.33 -7.96
C CYS A 13 -14.93 -6.54 -8.76
N SER A 14 -14.96 -6.50 -10.10
CA SER A 14 -14.43 -7.59 -10.92
C SER A 14 -12.93 -7.77 -10.70
N PHE A 15 -12.18 -6.68 -10.60
CA PHE A 15 -10.75 -6.72 -10.27
C PHE A 15 -10.51 -7.29 -8.86
N LEU A 16 -11.14 -6.73 -7.83
CA LEU A 16 -11.01 -7.20 -6.45
C LEU A 16 -11.47 -8.67 -6.29
N SER A 17 -12.52 -9.07 -6.99
CA SER A 17 -13.02 -10.46 -6.98
C SER A 17 -12.06 -11.41 -7.69
N PHE A 18 -11.43 -11.00 -8.79
CA PHE A 18 -10.42 -11.79 -9.48
C PHE A 18 -9.20 -12.04 -8.58
N VAL A 19 -8.72 -10.98 -7.92
CA VAL A 19 -7.63 -11.06 -6.94
C VAL A 19 -8.00 -11.94 -5.75
N ALA A 20 -9.20 -11.74 -5.17
CA ALA A 20 -9.69 -12.56 -4.05
C ALA A 20 -9.84 -14.04 -4.43
N ARG A 21 -10.35 -14.36 -5.62
CA ARG A 21 -10.51 -15.76 -6.08
C ARG A 21 -9.18 -16.49 -6.23
N ARG A 22 -8.13 -15.80 -6.69
CA ARG A 22 -6.77 -16.37 -6.78
C ARG A 22 -6.11 -16.51 -5.40
N ALA A 23 -6.41 -15.62 -4.47
CA ALA A 23 -5.87 -15.66 -3.11
C ALA A 23 -6.45 -16.79 -2.23
N VAL A 24 -7.62 -17.33 -2.57
CA VAL A 24 -8.27 -18.45 -1.83
C VAL A 24 -7.60 -19.82 -2.10
N VAL A 25 -6.70 -19.93 -3.08
CA VAL A 25 -5.93 -21.17 -3.30
C VAL A 25 -4.72 -21.18 -2.35
N VAL A 26 -4.97 -21.46 -1.07
CA VAL A 26 -3.92 -21.68 -0.06
C VAL A 26 -3.19 -22.98 -0.40
N LYS A 27 -2.10 -22.89 -1.15
CA LYS A 27 -1.18 -24.01 -1.33
C LYS A 27 -0.37 -24.13 -0.04
N ARG A 28 -0.56 -25.20 0.73
CA ARG A 28 0.19 -25.45 1.98
C ARG A 28 1.70 -25.39 1.67
N PRO A 29 2.50 -24.59 2.41
CA PRO A 29 3.94 -24.61 2.24
C PRO A 29 4.52 -25.98 2.63
N PRO A 30 5.70 -26.35 2.08
CA PRO A 30 6.41 -27.55 2.50
C PRO A 30 6.86 -27.41 3.96
N ARG A 31 6.72 -28.51 4.73
CA ARG A 31 7.06 -28.60 6.16
C ARG A 31 8.49 -28.11 6.44
N PHE A 32 8.63 -27.03 7.20
CA PHE A 32 9.85 -26.69 7.92
C PHE A 32 9.56 -26.63 9.44
N THR A 33 10.59 -26.52 10.26
CA THR A 33 10.58 -26.67 11.73
C THR A 33 9.48 -25.86 12.44
N MET A 34 8.83 -26.45 13.47
CA MET A 34 7.71 -25.87 14.25
C MET A 34 7.89 -24.40 14.68
N ASP A 35 9.10 -23.96 15.00
CA ASP A 35 9.37 -22.59 15.44
C ASP A 35 9.39 -21.55 14.30
N GLY A 36 9.87 -21.95 13.11
CA GLY A 36 9.97 -21.08 11.95
C GLY A 36 8.61 -20.79 11.32
N ASP A 37 7.74 -21.81 11.28
CA ASP A 37 6.38 -21.69 10.74
C ASP A 37 5.51 -20.79 11.63
N ALA A 38 5.62 -20.92 12.96
CA ALA A 38 4.88 -20.06 13.90
C ALA A 38 5.28 -18.58 13.78
N LEU A 39 6.58 -18.29 13.62
CA LEU A 39 7.06 -16.92 13.44
C LEU A 39 6.63 -16.33 12.08
N LEU A 40 6.61 -17.17 11.03
CA LEU A 40 6.14 -16.79 9.70
C LEU A 40 4.64 -16.47 9.69
N ASP A 41 3.84 -17.32 10.32
CA ASP A 41 2.39 -17.13 10.46
C ASP A 41 2.08 -15.88 11.30
N PHE A 42 2.80 -15.71 12.41
CA PHE A 42 2.69 -14.51 13.24
C PHE A 42 3.02 -13.25 12.44
N ALA A 43 4.11 -13.24 11.67
CA ALA A 43 4.50 -12.08 10.87
C ALA A 43 3.50 -11.74 9.76
N ASN A 44 2.96 -12.75 9.07
CA ASN A 44 1.93 -12.52 8.06
C ASN A 44 0.62 -12.03 8.68
N PHE A 45 0.19 -12.63 9.80
CA PHE A 45 -1.04 -12.25 10.50
C PHE A 45 -0.95 -10.86 11.12
N SER A 46 0.17 -10.53 11.77
CA SER A 46 0.40 -9.21 12.34
C SER A 46 0.43 -8.13 11.27
N THR A 47 1.07 -8.39 10.13
CA THR A 47 1.10 -7.47 8.98
C THR A 47 -0.31 -7.25 8.43
N LEU A 48 -1.08 -8.33 8.25
CA LEU A 48 -2.46 -8.26 7.79
C LEU A 48 -3.34 -7.45 8.75
N PHE A 49 -3.19 -7.67 10.06
CA PHE A 49 -3.93 -6.93 11.09
C PHE A 49 -3.58 -5.43 11.09
N VAL A 50 -2.30 -5.09 11.05
CA VAL A 50 -1.85 -3.69 10.97
C VAL A 50 -2.40 -3.02 9.72
N CYS A 51 -2.27 -3.65 8.55
CA CYS A 51 -2.79 -3.13 7.28
C CYS A 51 -4.31 -2.94 7.27
N MET A 52 -5.07 -3.84 7.93
CA MET A 52 -6.51 -3.64 8.08
C MET A 52 -6.83 -2.36 8.84
N VAL A 53 -6.12 -2.06 9.94
CA VAL A 53 -6.43 -0.91 10.81
C VAL A 53 -5.93 0.42 10.24
N LEU A 54 -4.83 0.42 9.50
CA LEU A 54 -4.08 1.63 9.10
C LEU A 54 -4.92 2.70 8.36
N LYS A 55 -5.87 2.30 7.51
CA LYS A 55 -6.63 3.25 6.67
C LYS A 55 -7.95 3.69 7.27
N PHE A 56 -8.45 3.00 8.30
CA PHE A 56 -9.71 3.38 8.96
C PHE A 56 -9.71 4.81 9.52
N PRO A 57 -8.63 5.31 10.17
CA PRO A 57 -8.59 6.69 10.63
C PRO A 57 -8.76 7.69 9.49
N GLN A 58 -8.13 7.44 8.34
CA GLN A 58 -8.19 8.33 7.19
C GLN A 58 -9.61 8.37 6.58
N ILE A 59 -10.25 7.20 6.43
CA ILE A 59 -11.64 7.10 5.96
C ILE A 59 -12.57 7.83 6.92
N PHE A 60 -12.41 7.63 8.23
CA PHE A 60 -13.24 8.26 9.25
C PHE A 60 -13.11 9.79 9.26
N VAL A 61 -11.89 10.32 9.09
CA VAL A 61 -11.66 11.77 9.00
C VAL A 61 -12.38 12.39 7.80
N VAL A 62 -12.28 11.79 6.62
CA VAL A 62 -12.97 12.29 5.41
C VAL A 62 -14.49 12.23 5.58
N MET A 63 -15.02 11.13 6.12
CA MET A 63 -16.46 11.00 6.39
C MET A 63 -16.96 12.05 7.38
N ARG A 64 -16.20 12.30 8.46
CA ARG A 64 -16.56 13.29 9.48
C ARG A 64 -16.47 14.72 8.98
N ALA A 65 -15.45 15.03 8.19
CA ALA A 65 -15.25 16.35 7.60
C ALA A 65 -16.25 16.65 6.47
N LYS A 66 -16.88 15.61 5.88
CA LYS A 66 -17.71 15.70 4.67
C LYS A 66 -17.04 16.49 3.54
N SER A 67 -15.71 16.40 3.48
CA SER A 67 -14.86 17.17 2.58
C SER A 67 -13.56 16.41 2.35
N ALA A 68 -13.03 16.49 1.13
CA ALA A 68 -11.73 15.94 0.80
C ALA A 68 -10.55 16.86 1.20
N ARG A 69 -10.81 18.03 1.80
CA ARG A 69 -9.77 18.98 2.22
C ARG A 69 -8.78 18.31 3.18
N GLY A 70 -7.52 18.25 2.77
CA GLY A 70 -6.41 17.66 3.54
C GLY A 70 -5.95 16.28 3.06
N VAL A 71 -6.64 15.65 2.10
CA VAL A 71 -6.19 14.40 1.47
C VAL A 71 -5.80 14.64 0.02
N SER A 72 -4.56 14.30 -0.34
CA SER A 72 -4.05 14.42 -1.70
C SER A 72 -4.56 13.29 -2.59
N LEU A 73 -5.40 13.62 -3.56
CA LEU A 73 -5.92 12.67 -4.55
C LEU A 73 -4.78 12.01 -5.35
N ASN A 74 -3.78 12.78 -5.78
CA ASN A 74 -2.64 12.26 -6.55
C ASN A 74 -1.82 11.24 -5.75
N SER A 75 -1.64 11.49 -4.45
CA SER A 75 -0.93 10.56 -3.56
C SER A 75 -1.71 9.25 -3.40
N LEU A 76 -3.04 9.32 -3.27
CA LEU A 76 -3.91 8.15 -3.20
C LEU A 76 -3.89 7.33 -4.50
N LEU A 77 -3.92 7.99 -5.66
CA LEU A 77 -3.82 7.31 -6.96
C LEU A 77 -2.48 6.61 -7.16
N LEU A 78 -1.37 7.25 -6.76
CA LEU A 78 -0.02 6.67 -6.82
C LEU A 78 0.09 5.45 -5.89
N GLU A 79 -0.49 5.53 -4.71
CA GLU A 79 -0.54 4.40 -3.76
C GLU A 79 -1.34 3.23 -4.34
N LEU A 80 -2.54 3.50 -4.87
CA LEU A 80 -3.38 2.50 -5.50
C LEU A 80 -2.69 1.83 -6.70
N ALA A 81 -2.04 2.62 -7.56
CA ALA A 81 -1.24 2.10 -8.68
C ALA A 81 -0.10 1.20 -8.18
N GLY A 82 0.59 1.60 -7.12
CA GLY A 82 1.69 0.83 -6.53
C GLY A 82 1.24 -0.51 -5.95
N PHE A 83 0.10 -0.55 -5.26
CA PHE A 83 -0.48 -1.81 -4.76
C PHE A 83 -0.96 -2.72 -5.86
N ILE A 84 -1.58 -2.16 -6.91
CA ILE A 84 -2.01 -2.90 -8.10
C ILE A 84 -0.80 -3.57 -8.77
N VAL A 85 0.26 -2.82 -9.08
CA VAL A 85 1.49 -3.38 -9.67
C VAL A 85 2.10 -4.46 -8.78
N PHE A 86 2.18 -4.22 -7.48
CA PHE A 86 2.77 -5.15 -6.53
C PHE A 86 2.00 -6.47 -6.44
N VAL A 87 0.66 -6.42 -6.32
CA VAL A 87 -0.16 -7.63 -6.27
C VAL A 87 -0.21 -8.32 -7.64
N SER A 88 -0.15 -7.58 -8.76
CA SER A 88 0.01 -8.20 -10.09
C SER A 88 1.27 -9.03 -10.16
N TYR A 89 2.40 -8.47 -9.71
CA TYR A 89 3.70 -9.13 -9.79
C TYR A 89 3.66 -10.44 -9.01
N GLN A 90 3.16 -10.41 -7.77
CA GLN A 90 3.06 -11.63 -6.95
C GLN A 90 2.10 -12.67 -7.53
N MET A 91 0.97 -12.24 -8.11
CA MET A 91 0.03 -13.15 -8.78
C MET A 91 0.59 -13.74 -10.08
N TYR A 92 1.37 -12.97 -10.83
CA TYR A 92 1.97 -13.39 -12.09
C TYR A 92 3.05 -14.47 -11.88
N TYR A 93 3.82 -14.36 -10.81
CA TYR A 93 4.83 -15.33 -10.42
C TYR A 93 4.30 -16.45 -9.48
N ASP A 94 2.97 -16.55 -9.32
CA ASP A 94 2.28 -17.57 -8.52
C ASP A 94 2.82 -17.69 -7.07
N TYR A 95 3.07 -16.56 -6.42
CA TYR A 95 3.55 -16.54 -5.04
C TYR A 95 2.49 -17.06 -4.05
N PRO A 96 2.90 -17.56 -2.87
CA PRO A 96 1.98 -18.03 -1.84
C PRO A 96 1.03 -16.91 -1.39
N PRO A 97 -0.30 -17.12 -1.31
CA PRO A 97 -1.24 -16.06 -0.96
C PRO A 97 -0.92 -15.21 0.29
N PRO A 98 -0.40 -15.78 1.40
CA PRO A 98 -0.05 -14.99 2.59
C PRO A 98 0.94 -13.84 2.35
N THR A 99 1.73 -13.91 1.28
CA THR A 99 2.73 -12.88 0.95
C THR A 99 2.14 -11.59 0.36
N TYR A 100 0.87 -11.64 -0.07
CA TYR A 100 0.19 -10.47 -0.66
C TYR A 100 -1.27 -10.27 -0.24
N LEU A 101 -1.83 -11.10 0.65
CA LEU A 101 -3.25 -11.07 1.03
C LEU A 101 -3.73 -9.75 1.65
N GLU A 102 -2.83 -8.94 2.22
CA GLU A 102 -3.15 -7.62 2.77
C GLU A 102 -3.35 -6.55 1.69
N TYR A 103 -2.68 -6.66 0.54
CA TYR A 103 -2.76 -5.65 -0.52
C TYR A 103 -4.16 -5.54 -1.15
N PRO A 104 -4.89 -6.64 -1.44
CA PRO A 104 -6.28 -6.57 -1.89
C PRO A 104 -7.19 -5.82 -0.90
N ILE A 105 -6.96 -5.99 0.40
CA ILE A 105 -7.71 -5.29 1.46
C ILE A 105 -7.38 -3.80 1.42
N LEU A 106 -6.09 -3.45 1.34
CA LEU A 106 -5.64 -2.06 1.22
C LEU A 106 -6.18 -1.37 -0.04
N ILE A 107 -6.14 -2.05 -1.19
CA ILE A 107 -6.72 -1.56 -2.45
C ILE A 107 -8.21 -1.29 -2.26
N ALA A 108 -8.96 -2.21 -1.64
CA ALA A 108 -10.40 -2.00 -1.39
C ALA A 108 -10.65 -0.77 -0.50
N GLN A 109 -9.84 -0.56 0.54
CA GLN A 109 -9.94 0.59 1.42
C GLN A 109 -9.61 1.91 0.70
N ASP A 110 -8.53 1.95 -0.08
CA ASP A 110 -8.12 3.13 -0.85
C ASP A 110 -9.13 3.50 -1.93
N VAL A 111 -9.76 2.50 -2.53
CA VAL A 111 -10.88 2.69 -3.48
C VAL A 111 -12.08 3.32 -2.81
N ILE A 112 -12.46 2.86 -1.61
CA ILE A 112 -13.56 3.45 -0.84
C ILE A 112 -13.23 4.91 -0.54
N LEU A 113 -11.99 5.20 -0.10
CA LEU A 113 -11.52 6.55 0.16
C LEU A 113 -11.55 7.43 -1.10
N LEU A 114 -11.10 6.91 -2.25
CA LEU A 114 -11.12 7.62 -3.54
C LEU A 114 -12.56 7.99 -3.94
N LEU A 115 -13.50 7.05 -3.81
CA LEU A 115 -14.90 7.30 -4.10
C LEU A 115 -15.52 8.35 -3.17
N LEU A 116 -15.15 8.34 -1.88
CA LEU A 116 -15.60 9.37 -0.93
C LEU A 116 -15.05 10.75 -1.30
N ILE A 117 -13.77 10.85 -1.66
CA ILE A 117 -13.16 12.10 -2.10
C ILE A 117 -13.89 12.65 -3.34
N LEU A 118 -14.07 11.82 -4.37
CA LEU A 118 -14.75 12.22 -5.60
C LEU A 118 -16.23 12.56 -5.36
N HIS A 119 -16.88 11.93 -4.39
CA HIS A 119 -18.23 12.25 -3.99
C HIS A 119 -18.32 13.66 -3.40
N TYR A 120 -17.45 13.98 -2.43
CA TYR A 120 -17.46 15.27 -1.75
C TYR A 120 -16.95 16.41 -2.63
N ASP A 121 -16.07 16.14 -3.60
CA ASP A 121 -15.61 17.12 -4.59
C ASP A 121 -16.60 17.32 -5.76
N GLY A 122 -17.69 16.54 -5.81
CA GLY A 122 -18.69 16.63 -6.89
C GLY A 122 -18.21 16.11 -8.25
N ASN A 123 -17.01 15.55 -8.33
CA ASN A 123 -16.31 15.17 -9.56
C ASN A 123 -16.46 13.68 -9.93
N MET A 124 -17.62 13.07 -9.64
CA MET A 124 -17.86 11.63 -9.80
C MET A 124 -17.64 11.07 -11.21
N LYS A 125 -17.68 11.90 -12.26
CA LYS A 125 -17.34 11.48 -13.64
C LYS A 125 -15.92 10.91 -13.74
N HIS A 126 -14.98 11.44 -12.93
CA HIS A 126 -13.60 10.96 -12.89
C HIS A 126 -13.50 9.55 -12.29
N ALA A 127 -14.47 9.10 -11.48
CA ALA A 127 -14.45 7.76 -10.90
C ALA A 127 -14.47 6.67 -11.97
N LEU A 128 -15.23 6.87 -13.05
CA LEU A 128 -15.27 5.95 -14.18
C LEU A 128 -13.93 5.96 -14.93
N VAL A 129 -13.35 7.14 -15.17
CA VAL A 129 -12.04 7.28 -15.81
C VAL A 129 -10.97 6.55 -15.02
N TYR A 130 -10.89 6.76 -13.70
CA TYR A 130 -9.94 6.04 -12.85
C TYR A 130 -10.18 4.54 -12.86
N ALA A 131 -11.43 4.08 -12.78
CA ALA A 131 -11.74 2.65 -12.84
C ALA A 131 -11.28 2.01 -14.17
N VAL A 132 -11.49 2.69 -15.29
CA VAL A 132 -11.03 2.23 -16.61
C VAL A 132 -9.51 2.23 -16.68
N VAL A 133 -8.84 3.29 -16.21
CA VAL A 133 -7.38 3.39 -16.19
C VAL A 133 -6.75 2.29 -15.33
N PHE A 134 -7.26 2.03 -14.13
CA PHE A 134 -6.72 1.00 -13.25
C PHE A 134 -6.96 -0.41 -13.77
N VAL A 135 -8.17 -0.73 -14.24
CA VAL A 135 -8.48 -2.05 -14.79
C VAL A 135 -7.76 -2.30 -16.12
N GLY A 136 -7.70 -1.27 -16.98
CA GLY A 136 -6.95 -1.32 -18.23
C GLY A 136 -5.44 -1.45 -17.99
N GLY A 137 -4.90 -0.66 -17.07
CA GLY A 137 -3.50 -0.72 -16.65
C GLY A 137 -3.12 -2.08 -16.09
N TRP A 138 -3.95 -2.67 -15.22
CA TRP A 138 -3.77 -4.04 -14.71
C TRP A 138 -3.68 -5.08 -15.84
N LYS A 139 -4.60 -5.01 -16.81
CA LYS A 139 -4.56 -5.93 -17.95
C LYS A 139 -3.30 -5.74 -18.78
N LEU A 140 -2.88 -4.50 -19.00
CA LEU A 140 -1.70 -4.17 -19.79
C LEU A 140 -0.40 -4.67 -19.14
N ILE A 141 -0.23 -4.49 -17.83
CA ILE A 141 0.98 -4.92 -17.13
C ILE A 141 1.10 -6.44 -17.04
N THR A 142 -0.01 -7.18 -17.14
CA THR A 142 -0.01 -8.64 -17.07
C THR A 142 0.15 -9.32 -18.45
N VAL A 143 0.28 -8.57 -19.55
CA VAL A 143 0.40 -9.15 -20.90
C VAL A 143 1.77 -9.80 -21.14
N GLN A 144 2.85 -9.17 -20.69
CA GLN A 144 4.22 -9.66 -20.95
C GLN A 144 5.11 -9.54 -19.72
N LYS A 145 5.99 -10.52 -19.54
CA LYS A 145 6.92 -10.62 -18.40
C LYS A 145 7.78 -9.36 -18.20
N TRP A 146 8.37 -8.83 -19.26
CA TRP A 146 9.23 -7.64 -19.14
C TRP A 146 8.44 -6.40 -18.71
N VAL A 147 7.15 -6.31 -19.03
CA VAL A 147 6.29 -5.18 -18.65
C VAL A 147 6.03 -5.22 -17.15
N ILE A 148 5.75 -6.39 -16.59
CA ILE A 148 5.48 -6.51 -15.15
C ILE A 148 6.74 -6.28 -14.30
N ASP A 149 7.89 -6.79 -14.75
CA ASP A 149 9.18 -6.61 -14.08
C ASP A 149 9.60 -5.12 -14.11
N LEU A 150 9.41 -4.47 -15.26
CA LEU A 150 9.66 -3.04 -15.42
C LEU A 150 8.70 -2.20 -14.57
N ALA A 151 7.40 -2.51 -14.57
CA ALA A 151 6.40 -1.81 -13.76
C ALA A 151 6.74 -1.89 -12.27
N MET A 152 7.14 -3.07 -11.79
CA MET A 152 7.55 -3.30 -10.40
C MET A 152 8.83 -2.54 -10.03
N SER A 153 9.80 -2.48 -10.95
CA SER A 153 11.03 -1.70 -10.78
C SER A 153 10.74 -0.19 -10.72
N LEU A 154 10.00 0.33 -11.69
CA LEU A 154 9.58 1.75 -11.73
C LEU A 154 8.77 2.15 -10.50
N CYS A 155 7.84 1.30 -10.06
CA CYS A 155 7.07 1.53 -8.84
C CYS A 155 7.97 1.68 -7.61
N THR A 156 9.03 0.86 -7.53
CA THR A 156 10.01 0.93 -6.45
C THR A 156 10.79 2.25 -6.48
N PHE A 157 11.28 2.66 -7.65
CA PHE A 157 11.98 3.94 -7.82
C PHE A 157 11.09 5.15 -7.53
N ILE A 158 9.85 5.15 -8.00
CA ILE A 158 8.88 6.22 -7.73
C ILE A 158 8.61 6.32 -6.23
N SER A 159 8.41 5.18 -5.55
CA SER A 159 8.17 5.16 -4.11
C SER A 159 9.39 5.65 -3.31
N ALA A 160 10.59 5.24 -3.73
CA ALA A 160 11.83 5.72 -3.13
C ALA A 160 12.01 7.23 -3.30
N GLY A 161 11.79 7.74 -4.53
CA GLY A 161 11.83 9.17 -4.83
C GLY A 161 10.81 9.97 -4.01
N SER A 162 9.59 9.46 -3.83
CA SER A 162 8.57 10.11 -2.99
C SER A 162 9.00 10.23 -1.53
N LYS A 163 9.61 9.18 -0.95
CA LYS A 163 10.08 9.23 0.45
C LYS A 163 11.29 10.15 0.59
N PHE A 164 12.16 10.17 -0.40
CA PHE A 164 13.27 11.09 -0.45
C PHE A 164 12.81 12.55 -0.53
N ALA A 165 11.81 12.86 -1.37
CA ALA A 165 11.22 14.19 -1.44
C ALA A 165 10.58 14.61 -0.09
N GLN A 166 9.91 13.68 0.60
CA GLN A 166 9.35 13.94 1.94
C GLN A 166 10.45 14.21 2.97
N LEU A 167 11.56 13.47 2.91
CA LEU A 167 12.74 13.70 3.76
C LEU A 167 13.35 15.09 3.51
N GLN A 168 13.49 15.49 2.24
CA GLN A 168 13.96 16.83 1.88
C GLN A 168 13.03 17.92 2.38
N CYS A 169 11.71 17.72 2.28
CA CYS A 169 10.73 18.65 2.82
C CYS A 169 10.89 18.81 4.34
N LEU A 170 11.09 17.71 5.05
CA LEU A 170 11.26 17.69 6.51
C LEU A 170 12.55 18.38 6.95
N TRP A 171 13.65 18.21 6.22
CA TRP A 171 14.90 18.94 6.49
C TRP A 171 14.77 20.44 6.26
N ARG A 172 13.99 20.86 5.27
CA ARG A 172 13.74 22.27 4.96
C ARG A 172 12.79 22.92 5.96
N SER A 173 11.70 22.25 6.33
CA SER A 173 10.71 22.79 7.27
C SER A 173 11.20 22.77 8.71
N LYS A 174 12.03 21.78 9.09
CA LYS A 174 12.42 21.47 10.48
C LYS A 174 11.21 21.29 11.42
N ASP A 175 10.04 21.03 10.87
CA ASP A 175 8.80 20.83 11.59
C ASP A 175 8.21 19.48 11.19
N SER A 176 8.12 18.57 12.16
CA SER A 176 7.54 17.24 12.00
C SER A 176 6.10 17.13 12.52
N GLY A 177 5.48 18.23 12.95
CA GLY A 177 4.16 18.27 13.58
C GLY A 177 3.01 17.71 12.73
N GLN A 178 3.14 17.78 11.40
CA GLN A 178 2.15 17.20 10.47
C GLN A 178 2.42 15.72 10.13
N VAL A 179 3.58 15.18 10.51
CA VAL A 179 4.03 13.83 10.13
C VAL A 179 4.00 12.92 11.35
N SER A 180 3.07 11.96 11.34
CA SER A 180 2.91 11.00 12.45
C SER A 180 4.07 10.01 12.53
N THR A 181 4.86 10.08 13.62
CA THR A 181 5.93 9.11 13.92
C THR A 181 5.40 7.67 13.94
N LEU A 182 4.19 7.47 14.48
CA LEU A 182 3.58 6.14 14.60
C LEU A 182 3.31 5.52 13.22
N THR A 183 2.86 6.33 12.26
CA THR A 183 2.60 5.87 10.88
C THR A 183 3.87 5.38 10.20
N TRP A 184 4.98 6.11 10.34
CA TRP A 184 6.27 5.71 9.77
C TRP A 184 6.91 4.53 10.48
N ALA A 185 6.73 4.43 11.80
CA ALA A 185 7.16 3.27 12.57
C ALA A 185 6.39 2.00 12.15
N MET A 186 5.07 2.06 12.02
CA MET A 186 4.25 0.95 11.54
C MET A 186 4.59 0.56 10.09
N ALA A 187 4.88 1.54 9.22
CA ALA A 187 5.34 1.28 7.86
C ALA A 187 6.71 0.58 7.84
N SER A 188 7.63 0.97 8.74
CA SER A 188 8.94 0.32 8.90
C SER A 188 8.79 -1.12 9.38
N TYR A 189 7.95 -1.35 10.39
CA TYR A 189 7.63 -2.69 10.90
C TYR A 189 7.06 -3.59 9.80
N THR A 190 6.10 -3.09 9.04
CA THR A 190 5.47 -3.83 7.92
C THR A 190 6.51 -4.22 6.86
N CYS A 191 7.42 -3.30 6.51
CA CYS A 191 8.47 -3.61 5.53
C CYS A 191 9.48 -4.63 6.08
N LEU A 192 9.84 -4.57 7.37
CA LEU A 192 10.70 -5.56 8.02
C LEU A 192 10.06 -6.95 8.05
N ALA A 193 8.79 -7.05 8.46
CA ALA A 193 8.03 -8.29 8.43
C ALA A 193 7.96 -8.85 7.00
N ARG A 194 7.87 -7.97 5.99
CA ARG A 194 7.89 -8.36 4.58
C ARG A 194 9.26 -8.83 4.08
N ILE A 195 10.37 -8.25 4.55
CA ILE A 195 11.72 -8.79 4.29
C ILE A 195 11.82 -10.22 4.84
N PHE A 196 11.43 -10.42 6.10
CA PHE A 196 11.47 -11.74 6.75
C PHE A 196 10.61 -12.77 6.01
N THR A 197 9.33 -12.46 5.77
CA THR A 197 8.41 -13.37 5.07
C THR A 197 8.88 -13.66 3.64
N THR A 198 9.42 -12.68 2.91
CA THR A 198 9.97 -12.87 1.54
C THR A 198 11.18 -13.81 1.55
N LEU A 199 12.11 -13.65 2.50
CA LEU A 199 13.28 -14.54 2.63
C LEU A 199 12.88 -15.99 2.94
N MET A 200 11.80 -16.18 3.70
CA MET A 200 11.31 -17.51 4.09
C MET A 200 10.45 -18.17 3.01
N THR A 201 9.73 -17.39 2.19
CA THR A 201 8.73 -17.93 1.24
C THR A 201 9.19 -17.96 -0.21
N THR A 202 9.57 -16.82 -0.78
CA THR A 202 9.79 -16.69 -2.24
C THR A 202 11.25 -16.53 -2.61
N LYS A 203 12.07 -15.92 -1.75
CA LYS A 203 13.49 -15.59 -1.98
C LYS A 203 13.73 -14.77 -3.26
N ASP A 204 12.71 -14.07 -3.74
CA ASP A 204 12.81 -13.22 -4.92
C ASP A 204 13.61 -11.95 -4.61
N SER A 205 14.68 -11.73 -5.37
CA SER A 205 15.62 -10.64 -5.15
C SER A 205 15.02 -9.26 -5.46
N GLN A 206 14.08 -9.17 -6.41
CA GLN A 206 13.46 -7.91 -6.81
C GLN A 206 12.47 -7.43 -5.74
N VAL A 207 11.65 -8.34 -5.21
CA VAL A 207 10.73 -8.03 -4.09
C VAL A 207 11.51 -7.72 -2.81
N LEU A 208 12.56 -8.50 -2.53
CA LEU A 208 13.44 -8.26 -1.40
C LEU A 208 14.12 -6.88 -1.49
N PHE A 209 14.68 -6.53 -2.65
CA PHE A 209 15.32 -5.24 -2.88
C PHE A 209 14.36 -4.08 -2.63
N ARG A 210 13.13 -4.17 -3.14
CA ARG A 210 12.08 -3.18 -2.87
C ARG A 210 11.86 -2.99 -1.37
N PHE A 211 11.66 -4.06 -0.61
CA PHE A 211 11.39 -3.93 0.82
C PHE A 211 12.60 -3.44 1.62
N VAL A 212 13.82 -3.81 1.23
CA VAL A 212 15.05 -3.29 1.85
C VAL A 212 15.17 -1.79 1.63
N VAL A 213 15.05 -1.31 0.39
CA VAL A 213 15.09 0.12 0.06
C VAL A 213 13.99 0.87 0.83
N MET A 214 12.77 0.33 0.83
CA MET A 214 11.65 0.96 1.52
C MET A 214 11.85 1.02 3.03
N THR A 215 12.41 -0.04 3.63
CA THR A 215 12.71 -0.09 5.07
C THR A 215 13.74 0.95 5.46
N VAL A 216 14.85 1.05 4.72
CA VAL A 216 15.90 2.05 4.98
C VAL A 216 15.33 3.46 4.90
N LEU A 217 14.56 3.77 3.86
CA LEU A 217 13.94 5.08 3.71
C LEU A 217 12.89 5.37 4.80
N ASN A 218 12.06 4.38 5.16
CA ASN A 218 11.07 4.54 6.23
C ASN A 218 11.74 4.78 7.59
N LEU A 219 12.80 4.05 7.91
CA LEU A 219 13.57 4.25 9.14
C LEU A 219 14.24 5.62 9.17
N TRP A 220 14.79 6.07 8.03
CA TRP A 220 15.41 7.39 7.94
C TRP A 220 14.38 8.50 8.13
N VAL A 221 13.22 8.42 7.49
CA VAL A 221 12.13 9.37 7.72
C VAL A 221 11.68 9.33 9.19
N THR A 222 11.51 8.14 9.77
CA THR A 222 11.13 7.97 11.18
C THR A 222 12.14 8.67 12.12
N ALA A 223 13.44 8.42 11.94
CA ALA A 223 14.49 9.04 12.72
C ALA A 223 14.48 10.57 12.59
N THR A 224 14.26 11.06 11.38
CA THR A 224 14.21 12.51 11.09
C THR A 224 12.98 13.16 11.72
N VAL A 225 11.82 12.50 11.68
CA VAL A 225 10.58 12.95 12.34
C VAL A 225 10.78 13.04 13.86
N VAL A 226 11.43 12.05 14.47
CA VAL A 226 11.76 12.04 15.90
C VAL A 226 12.72 13.18 16.25
N PHE A 227 13.74 13.39 15.42
CA PHE A 227 14.75 14.43 15.65
C PHE A 227 14.17 15.85 15.59
N TYR A 228 13.30 16.15 14.61
CA TYR A 228 12.63 17.46 14.50
C TYR A 228 11.34 17.56 15.31
N LYS A 229 11.00 16.54 16.10
CA LYS A 229 9.85 16.63 16.99
C LYS A 229 10.19 17.68 18.05
N PRO A 230 9.43 18.78 18.17
CA PRO A 230 9.70 19.75 19.21
C PRO A 230 9.60 19.01 20.55
N SER A 231 10.72 18.91 21.27
CA SER A 231 10.72 18.50 22.67
C SER A 231 9.78 19.46 23.37
N GLY A 232 8.58 18.99 23.68
CA GLY A 232 7.69 19.68 24.60
C GLY A 232 8.47 19.82 25.90
N LYS A 233 9.12 20.97 26.11
CA LYS A 233 9.36 21.45 27.46
C LYS A 233 7.98 21.44 28.11
N LYS A 234 7.75 20.50 29.02
CA LYS A 234 6.73 20.67 30.06
C LYS A 234 7.02 22.03 30.67
N LYS A 235 6.17 23.00 30.40
CA LYS A 235 5.96 24.11 31.32
C LYS A 235 5.02 23.56 32.37
N GLU A 236 5.61 23.05 33.44
CA GLU A 236 5.12 23.15 34.81
C GLU A 236 6.34 23.14 35.73
#